data_AF-A0AAV6HPV4-F1
#
_entry.id   AF-A0AAV6HPV4-F1
#
_cell.length_a   1.000
_cell.length_b   1.000
_cell.length_c   1.000
_cell.angle_alpha   90.00
_cell.angle_beta   90.00
_cell.angle_gamma   90.00
#
_symmetry.space_group_name_H-M   'P 1'
#
loop_
_entity.id
_entity.type
_entity.pdbx_description
1 polymer ?
#
loop_
_entity_poly.entity_id
_entity_poly.type
_entity_poly.pdbx_seq_one_letter_code
_entity_poly.pdbx_strand_id
1 'polypeptide(L)'
;MLITQLDPLTEQQVMGIYSLQHSSQQAEEALSQGLDQLQQSLIDTVSGGGSFNDGLHHMAVAMGKLTNLEGFVRQADNLRQQTLHQLRRILTVRQAARCFLVISEYYGRLRALSSLWTSRPRETLMSDDNSCQTAPDFHMVQSSQHHFSNF
;
A
#
# COMPACT_ATOMS: atom_id res chain seq x y z
N MET A 1 4.72 -13.52 24.62
CA MET A 1 5.02 -12.09 24.90
C MET A 1 6.49 -11.98 25.28
N LEU A 2 7.35 -11.54 24.34
CA LEU A 2 8.80 -11.41 24.53
C LEU A 2 9.22 -10.15 25.32
N ILE A 3 8.26 -9.30 25.71
CA ILE A 3 8.49 -8.04 26.42
C ILE A 3 9.10 -8.25 27.81
N THR A 4 8.89 -9.39 28.45
CA THR A 4 9.32 -9.66 29.83
C THR A 4 10.83 -9.91 29.99
N GLN A 5 11.63 -9.80 28.92
CA GLN A 5 13.06 -10.14 28.94
C GLN A 5 14.01 -9.01 28.51
N LEU A 6 13.56 -7.77 28.29
CA LEU A 6 14.52 -6.70 27.98
C LEU A 6 15.36 -6.39 29.22
N ASP A 7 16.69 -6.48 29.07
CA ASP A 7 17.62 -5.97 30.10
C ASP A 7 17.31 -4.48 30.31
N PRO A 8 17.38 -3.98 31.56
CA PRO A 8 17.08 -2.57 31.84
C PRO A 8 17.99 -1.65 31.01
N LEU A 9 17.40 -0.55 30.51
CA LEU A 9 18.11 0.47 29.76
C LEU A 9 18.77 1.46 30.73
N THR A 10 19.94 1.97 30.37
CA THR A 10 20.57 3.08 31.12
C THR A 10 19.90 4.41 30.77
N GLU A 11 20.02 5.41 31.65
CA GLU A 11 19.49 6.76 31.38
C GLU A 11 20.04 7.36 30.08
N GLN A 12 21.33 7.14 29.80
CA GLN A 12 21.96 7.58 28.57
C GLN A 12 21.34 6.91 27.33
N GLN A 13 20.99 5.63 27.41
CA GLN A 13 20.32 4.92 26.32
C GLN A 13 18.90 5.47 26.10
N VAL A 14 18.17 5.73 27.18
CA VAL A 14 16.82 6.31 27.11
C VAL A 14 16.87 7.69 26.45
N MET A 15 17.78 8.57 26.87
CA MET A 15 17.99 9.88 26.25
C MET A 15 18.36 9.78 24.77
N GLY A 16 19.22 8.82 24.40
CA GLY A 16 19.57 8.54 23.02
C GLY A 16 18.37 8.10 22.19
N ILE A 17 17.51 7.24 22.74
CA ILE A 17 16.29 6.77 22.09
C ILE A 17 15.31 7.93 21.86
N TYR A 18 15.08 8.80 22.85
CA TYR A 18 14.23 9.98 22.66
C TYR A 18 14.75 10.91 21.56
N SER A 19 16.07 11.13 21.51
CA SER A 19 16.69 11.96 20.49
C SER A 19 16.54 11.34 19.09
N LEU A 20 16.71 10.02 19.00
CA LEU A 20 16.47 9.26 17.76
C LEU A 20 14.99 9.30 17.34
N GLN A 21 14.07 9.15 18.28
CA GLN A 21 12.63 9.25 18.03
C GLN A 21 12.27 10.62 17.46
N HIS A 22 12.72 11.69 18.11
CA HIS A 22 12.44 13.05 17.67
C HIS A 22 12.97 13.33 16.26
N SER A 23 14.23 12.96 15.98
CA SER A 23 14.81 13.15 14.65
C SER A 23 14.15 12.28 13.57
N SER A 24 13.81 11.02 13.90
CA SER A 24 13.08 10.13 12.98
C SER A 24 11.69 10.67 12.67
N GLN A 25 10.99 11.17 13.69
CA GLN A 25 9.65 11.72 13.53
C GLN A 25 9.65 12.98 12.67
N GLN A 26 10.62 13.88 12.86
CA GLN A 26 10.76 15.06 12.01
C GLN A 26 10.98 14.70 10.54
N ALA A 27 11.82 13.68 10.26
CA ALA A 27 12.03 13.21 8.90
C ALA A 27 10.78 12.54 8.31
N GLU A 28 10.04 11.78 9.12
CA GLU A 28 8.77 11.16 8.73
C GLU A 28 7.69 12.19 8.40
N GLU A 29 7.59 13.27 9.19
CA GLU A 29 6.68 14.39 8.93
C GLU A 29 7.01 15.08 7.60
N ALA A 30 8.29 15.34 7.33
CA ALA A 30 8.71 15.92 6.05
C ALA A 30 8.38 15.01 4.86
N LEU A 31 8.59 13.70 4.99
CA LEU A 31 8.21 12.72 3.96
C LEU A 31 6.70 12.67 3.74
N SER A 32 5.92 12.69 4.81
CA SER A 32 4.46 12.65 4.76
C SER A 32 3.91 13.88 4.05
N GLN A 33 4.40 15.07 4.40
CA GLN A 33 4.03 16.32 3.72
C GLN A 33 4.37 16.29 2.23
N GLY A 34 5.54 15.77 1.85
CA GLY A 34 5.93 15.62 0.45
C GLY A 34 5.03 14.64 -0.31
N LEU A 35 4.61 13.55 0.36
CA LEU A 35 3.70 12.56 -0.22
C LEU A 35 2.29 13.13 -0.42
N ASP A 36 1.78 13.91 0.54
CA ASP A 36 0.49 14.58 0.42
C ASP A 36 0.48 15.57 -0.76
N GLN A 37 1.56 16.33 -0.94
CA GLN A 37 1.73 17.23 -2.09
C GLN A 37 1.75 16.47 -3.41
N LEU A 38 2.45 15.33 -3.46
CA LEU A 38 2.46 14.48 -4.64
C LEU A 38 1.05 13.95 -4.96
N GLN A 39 0.31 13.49 -3.95
CA GLN A 39 -1.05 12.98 -4.10
C GLN A 39 -1.99 14.07 -4.63
N GLN A 40 -1.94 15.28 -4.07
CA GLN A 40 -2.75 16.40 -4.56
C GLN A 40 -2.41 16.71 -6.03
N SER A 41 -1.11 16.78 -6.35
CA SER A 41 -0.63 17.03 -7.71
C SER A 41 -1.09 15.95 -8.70
N LEU A 42 -1.18 14.70 -8.27
CA LEU A 42 -1.71 13.59 -9.05
C LEU A 42 -3.21 13.75 -9.31
N ILE A 43 -3.99 14.06 -8.28
CA ILE A 43 -5.44 14.30 -8.40
C ILE A 43 -5.72 15.44 -9.38
N ASP A 44 -4.98 16.55 -9.28
CA ASP A 44 -5.15 17.71 -10.16
C ASP A 44 -4.84 17.35 -11.63
N THR A 45 -3.83 16.51 -11.86
CA THR A 45 -3.44 16.06 -13.22
C THR A 45 -4.50 15.15 -13.83
N VAL A 46 -5.03 14.21 -13.04
CA VAL A 46 -6.04 13.25 -13.54
C VAL A 46 -7.39 13.94 -13.76
N SER A 47 -7.76 14.89 -12.89
CA SER A 47 -9.03 15.61 -12.98
C SER A 47 -9.07 16.65 -14.10
N GLY A 48 -7.91 17.08 -14.61
CA GLY A 48 -7.80 18.05 -15.70
C GLY A 48 -8.13 17.52 -17.10
N GLY A 49 -8.31 16.20 -17.27
CA GLY A 49 -8.51 15.55 -18.57
C GLY A 49 -9.95 15.65 -19.11
N GLY A 50 -10.34 16.82 -19.63
CA GLY A 50 -11.68 17.04 -20.20
C GLY A 50 -11.90 16.56 -21.65
N SER A 51 -10.84 16.21 -22.39
CA SER A 51 -10.91 15.79 -23.80
C SER A 51 -10.00 14.60 -24.09
N PHE A 52 -10.42 13.69 -25.00
CA PHE A 52 -9.71 12.43 -25.31
C PHE A 52 -8.24 12.65 -25.75
N ASN A 53 -7.97 13.73 -26.49
CA ASN A 53 -6.61 14.06 -26.94
C ASN A 53 -5.73 14.64 -25.83
N ASP A 54 -6.35 15.24 -24.81
CA ASP A 54 -5.68 15.79 -23.62
C ASP A 54 -5.49 14.70 -22.54
N GLY A 55 -6.38 13.71 -22.50
CA GLY A 55 -6.31 12.58 -21.56
C GLY A 55 -5.04 11.74 -21.69
N LEU A 56 -4.55 11.51 -22.91
CA LEU A 56 -3.27 10.80 -23.12
C LEU A 56 -2.08 11.60 -22.59
N HIS A 57 -2.10 12.93 -22.75
CA HIS A 57 -1.05 13.81 -22.22
C HIS A 57 -1.08 13.85 -20.68
N HIS A 58 -2.25 14.06 -20.07
CA HIS A 58 -2.43 14.02 -18.62
C HIS A 58 -2.06 12.67 -18.02
N MET A 59 -2.37 11.57 -18.70
CA MET A 59 -1.97 10.23 -18.26
C MET A 59 -0.46 10.03 -18.31
N ALA A 60 0.23 10.53 -19.34
CA ALA A 60 1.70 10.49 -19.39
C ALA A 60 2.33 11.31 -18.25
N VAL A 61 1.77 12.47 -17.92
CA VAL A 61 2.21 13.30 -16.79
C VAL A 61 1.92 12.63 -15.45
N ALA A 62 0.74 12.03 -15.27
CA ALA A 62 0.38 11.29 -14.06
C ALA A 62 1.29 10.06 -13.85
N MET A 63 1.60 9.33 -14.92
CA MET A 63 2.59 8.24 -14.92
C MET A 63 3.98 8.74 -14.49
N GLY A 64 4.41 9.89 -15.00
CA GLY A 64 5.67 10.54 -14.58
C GLY A 64 5.66 10.97 -13.11
N LYS A 65 4.51 11.30 -12.54
CA LYS A 65 4.37 11.59 -11.09
C LYS A 65 4.31 10.31 -10.25
N LEU A 66 3.77 9.21 -10.77
CA LEU A 66 3.78 7.91 -10.10
C LEU A 66 5.21 7.37 -9.88
N THR A 67 6.18 7.69 -10.74
CA THR A 67 7.58 7.32 -10.49
C THR A 67 8.16 8.01 -9.25
N ASN A 68 7.69 9.23 -8.93
CA ASN A 68 8.09 9.91 -7.69
C ASN A 68 7.59 9.16 -6.44
N LEU A 69 6.46 8.44 -6.53
CA LEU A 69 5.96 7.62 -5.43
C LEU A 69 6.95 6.50 -5.08
N GLU A 70 7.57 5.86 -6.08
CA GLU A 70 8.64 4.88 -5.84
C GLU A 70 9.81 5.54 -5.08
N GLY A 71 10.15 6.78 -5.45
CA GLY A 71 11.15 7.59 -4.74
C GLY A 71 10.80 7.79 -3.26
N PHE A 72 9.57 8.13 -2.93
CA PHE A 72 9.10 8.26 -1.54
C PHE A 72 9.15 6.94 -0.78
N VAL A 73 8.74 5.83 -1.40
CA VAL A 73 8.82 4.49 -0.77
C VAL A 73 10.27 4.14 -0.44
N ARG A 74 11.20 4.41 -1.35
CA ARG A 74 12.64 4.22 -1.11
C ARG A 74 13.16 5.13 0.01
N GLN A 75 12.73 6.40 0.06
CA GLN A 75 13.13 7.31 1.14
C GLN A 75 12.59 6.86 2.51
N ALA A 76 11.34 6.39 2.57
CA ALA A 76 10.76 5.84 3.78
C ALA A 76 11.49 4.57 4.27
N ASP A 77 11.88 3.67 3.35
CA ASP A 77 12.66 2.49 3.74
C ASP A 77 14.06 2.88 4.23
N ASN A 78 14.72 3.84 3.59
CA ASN A 78 16.01 4.37 4.06
C ASN A 78 15.90 4.97 5.47
N LEU A 79 14.85 5.77 5.74
CA LEU A 79 14.61 6.32 7.08
C LEU A 79 14.44 5.19 8.11
N ARG A 80 13.62 4.18 7.81
CA ARG A 80 13.43 3.01 8.66
C ARG A 80 14.77 2.29 8.94
N GLN A 81 15.56 2.03 7.90
CA GLN A 81 16.87 1.38 8.03
C GLN A 81 17.83 2.21 8.90
N GLN A 82 17.88 3.52 8.67
CA GLN A 82 18.72 4.43 9.45
C GLN A 82 18.30 4.45 10.92
N THR A 83 17.00 4.51 11.21
CA THR A 83 16.47 4.49 12.58
C THR A 83 16.83 3.18 13.29
N LEU A 84 16.67 2.03 12.64
CA LEU A 84 17.08 0.74 13.22
C LEU A 84 18.60 0.65 13.44
N HIS A 85 19.39 1.20 12.51
CA HIS A 85 20.84 1.22 12.64
C HIS A 85 21.30 2.09 13.83
N GLN A 86 20.73 3.30 13.98
CA GLN A 86 21.04 4.16 15.12
C GLN A 86 20.56 3.57 16.44
N LEU A 87 19.38 2.92 16.45
CA LEU A 87 18.88 2.22 17.63
C LEU A 87 19.87 1.14 18.10
N ARG A 88 20.43 0.35 17.16
CA ARG A 88 21.50 -0.61 17.47
C ARG A 88 22.74 0.06 18.07
N ARG A 89 23.12 1.25 17.62
CA ARG A 89 24.30 1.98 18.14
C ARG A 89 24.09 2.48 19.57
N ILE A 90 22.86 2.77 19.95
CA ILE A 90 22.50 3.20 21.31
C ILE A 90 22.45 1.99 22.26
N LEU A 91 21.92 0.86 21.78
CA LEU A 91 21.73 -0.36 22.58
C LEU A 91 22.99 -1.23 22.66
N THR A 92 23.11 -2.02 23.72
CA THR A 92 24.07 -3.14 23.73
C THR A 92 23.63 -4.24 22.76
N VAL A 93 24.55 -5.12 22.36
CA VAL A 93 24.25 -6.23 21.44
C VAL A 93 23.09 -7.10 21.95
N ARG A 94 23.03 -7.38 23.26
CA ARG A 94 21.96 -8.20 23.85
C ARG A 94 20.61 -7.47 23.84
N GLN A 95 20.59 -6.19 24.20
CA GLN A 95 19.38 -5.36 24.15
C GLN A 95 18.88 -5.22 22.71
N ALA A 96 19.77 -4.96 21.75
CA ALA A 96 19.42 -4.83 20.33
C ALA A 96 18.84 -6.14 19.77
N ALA A 97 19.44 -7.29 20.08
CA ALA A 97 18.93 -8.60 19.65
C ALA A 97 17.49 -8.83 20.16
N ARG A 98 17.24 -8.60 21.45
CA ARG A 98 15.88 -8.75 22.01
C ARG A 98 14.91 -7.72 21.47
N CYS A 99 15.34 -6.47 21.32
CA CYS A 99 14.54 -5.39 20.74
C CYS A 99 14.10 -5.75 19.31
N PHE A 100 15.00 -6.21 18.44
CA PHE A 100 14.66 -6.57 17.07
C PHE A 100 13.78 -7.82 16.97
N LEU A 101 13.85 -8.75 17.92
CA LEU A 101 12.89 -9.86 17.99
C LEU A 101 11.47 -9.37 18.32
N VAL A 102 11.32 -8.43 19.26
CA VAL A 102 10.01 -7.85 19.58
C VAL A 102 9.46 -7.05 18.40
N ILE A 103 10.32 -6.25 17.75
CA ILE A 103 9.96 -5.48 16.55
C ILE A 103 9.51 -6.41 15.42
N SER A 104 10.23 -7.51 15.16
CA SER A 104 9.88 -8.44 14.09
C SER A 104 8.58 -9.21 14.38
N GLU A 105 8.32 -9.58 15.64
CA GLU A 105 7.05 -10.17 16.07
C GLU A 105 5.89 -9.19 15.81
N TYR A 106 6.06 -7.91 16.19
CA TYR A 106 5.06 -6.87 15.93
C TYR A 106 4.77 -6.70 14.45
N TYR A 107 5.80 -6.55 13.60
CA TYR A 107 5.62 -6.44 12.16
C TYR A 107 5.00 -7.70 11.54
N GLY A 108 5.33 -8.88 12.06
CA GLY A 108 4.70 -10.13 11.66
C GLY A 108 3.19 -10.13 11.92
N ARG A 109 2.77 -9.66 13.10
CA ARG A 109 1.34 -9.50 13.45
C ARG A 109 0.66 -8.45 12.58
N LEU A 110 1.30 -7.30 12.36
CA LEU A 110 0.77 -6.24 11.50
C LEU A 110 0.58 -6.73 10.05
N ARG A 111 1.54 -7.50 9.53
CA ARG A 111 1.43 -8.13 8.21
C ARG A 111 0.29 -9.14 8.16
N ALA A 112 0.15 -9.99 9.18
CA ALA A 112 -0.95 -10.95 9.26
C ALA A 112 -2.31 -10.24 9.27
N LEU A 113 -2.45 -9.15 10.05
CA LEU A 113 -3.65 -8.32 10.03
C LEU A 113 -3.89 -7.75 8.63
N SER A 114 -2.88 -7.16 7.99
CA SER A 114 -2.99 -6.63 6.63
C SER A 114 -3.48 -7.71 5.64
N SER A 115 -2.93 -8.92 5.70
CA SER A 115 -3.39 -10.05 4.87
C SER A 115 -4.84 -10.47 5.16
N LEU A 116 -5.29 -10.38 6.41
CA LEU A 116 -6.70 -10.62 6.76
C LEU A 116 -7.62 -9.53 6.22
N TRP A 117 -7.19 -8.26 6.30
CA TRP A 117 -7.95 -7.15 5.73
C TRP A 117 -8.08 -7.25 4.20
N THR A 118 -7.03 -7.68 3.50
CA THR A 118 -7.06 -7.85 2.04
C THR A 118 -7.82 -9.10 1.58
N SER A 119 -7.87 -10.14 2.41
CA SER A 119 -8.64 -11.37 2.12
C SER A 119 -10.11 -11.28 2.53
N ARG A 120 -10.55 -10.17 3.13
CA ARG A 120 -11.96 -9.97 3.49
C ARG A 120 -12.82 -10.09 2.22
N PRO A 121 -13.77 -11.03 2.16
CA PRO A 121 -14.69 -11.09 1.04
C PRO A 121 -15.45 -9.77 1.00
N ARG A 122 -15.26 -9.01 -0.09
CA ARG A 122 -16.19 -7.93 -0.40
C ARG A 122 -17.47 -8.65 -0.77
N GLU A 123 -18.48 -8.58 0.09
CA GLU A 123 -19.83 -9.05 -0.21
C GLU A 123 -20.28 -8.36 -1.50
N THR A 124 -20.01 -8.99 -2.64
CA THR A 124 -20.73 -8.74 -3.87
C THR A 124 -22.13 -9.24 -3.59
N LEU A 125 -22.98 -8.34 -3.10
CA LEU A 125 -24.42 -8.48 -3.13
C LEU A 125 -24.84 -8.49 -4.61
N MET A 126 -24.56 -9.60 -5.30
CA MET A 126 -25.36 -9.99 -6.44
C MET A 126 -26.64 -10.51 -5.81
N SER A 127 -27.61 -9.61 -5.60
CA SER A 127 -29.01 -10.01 -5.54
C SER A 127 -29.32 -10.67 -6.88
N ASP A 128 -29.12 -11.99 -6.93
CA ASP A 128 -29.93 -12.86 -7.75
C ASP A 128 -31.36 -12.75 -7.21
N ASP A 129 -32.12 -11.79 -7.75
CA ASP A 129 -33.56 -11.84 -7.65
C ASP A 129 -34.21 -11.30 -8.94
N ASN A 130 -34.62 -12.28 -9.73
CA ASN A 130 -35.97 -12.39 -10.26
C ASN A 130 -36.19 -12.08 -11.74
N SER A 131 -36.64 -13.16 -12.38
CA SER A 131 -37.31 -13.32 -13.65
C SER A 131 -38.17 -12.14 -14.12
N CYS A 132 -38.06 -11.86 -15.43
CA CYS A 132 -39.23 -11.57 -16.24
C CYS A 132 -39.06 -12.30 -17.58
N GLN A 133 -39.81 -13.39 -17.70
CA GLN A 133 -40.11 -14.05 -18.96
C GLN A 133 -40.82 -13.06 -19.88
N THR A 134 -40.35 -12.93 -21.12
CA THR A 134 -41.21 -12.49 -22.22
C THR A 134 -40.80 -13.23 -23.49
N ALA A 135 -41.37 -14.42 -23.68
CA ALA A 135 -41.68 -14.90 -25.03
C ALA A 135 -42.98 -14.20 -25.45
N PRO A 136 -43.05 -13.71 -26.70
CA PRO A 136 -44.00 -14.37 -27.58
C PRO A 136 -43.39 -14.66 -28.95
N ASP A 137 -43.69 -15.86 -29.43
CA ASP A 137 -43.48 -16.34 -30.78
C ASP A 137 -43.94 -15.31 -31.84
N PHE A 138 -43.06 -14.96 -32.77
CA PHE A 138 -43.47 -14.73 -34.15
C PHE A 138 -42.43 -15.27 -35.12
N HIS A 139 -42.85 -16.38 -35.72
CA HIS A 139 -42.30 -17.13 -36.85
C HIS A 139 -41.99 -16.23 -38.06
N MET A 140 -40.82 -16.38 -38.69
CA MET A 140 -40.67 -16.61 -40.15
C MET A 140 -39.18 -16.63 -40.58
N VAL A 141 -38.76 -17.77 -41.16
CA VAL A 141 -37.95 -17.92 -42.40
C VAL A 141 -36.53 -17.31 -42.34
N GLN A 142 -35.41 -18.04 -42.50
CA GLN A 142 -35.10 -19.02 -43.54
C GLN A 142 -33.83 -19.78 -43.15
N SER A 143 -33.84 -21.09 -43.36
CA SER A 143 -32.71 -21.99 -43.17
C SER A 143 -31.68 -21.80 -44.30
N SER A 144 -30.39 -21.76 -43.96
CA SER A 144 -29.29 -22.02 -44.89
C SER A 144 -28.15 -22.68 -44.12
N GLN A 145 -28.17 -24.00 -44.11
CA GLN A 145 -27.07 -24.89 -43.71
C GLN A 145 -25.96 -24.83 -44.76
N HIS A 146 -24.71 -24.59 -44.34
CA HIS A 146 -23.48 -25.12 -44.96
C HIS A 146 -22.39 -24.98 -43.87
N HIS A 147 -22.15 -25.97 -43.01
CA HIS A 147 -21.30 -27.15 -43.19
C HIS A 147 -19.83 -26.86 -43.56
N PHE A 148 -18.95 -27.57 -42.84
CA PHE A 148 -17.49 -27.71 -42.91
C PHE A 148 -16.61 -26.76 -42.08
N SER A 149 -15.55 -27.18 -41.39
CA SER A 149 -15.11 -28.44 -40.74
C SER A 149 -13.76 -28.11 -40.09
N ASN A 150 -13.51 -28.61 -38.88
CA ASN A 150 -12.20 -28.55 -38.22
C ASN A 150 -11.15 -29.37 -39.00
N PHE A 151 -9.99 -28.76 -39.24
CA PHE A 151 -8.65 -29.28 -38.93
C PHE A 151 -7.70 -28.09 -38.74
#